data_AF-A0A4V1S8E3-F1
#
_entry.id   AF-A0A4V1S8E3-F1
#
_cell.length_a   1.000
_cell.length_b   1.000
_cell.length_c   1.000
_cell.angle_alpha   90.00
_cell.angle_beta   90.00
_cell.angle_gamma   90.00
#
_symmetry.space_group_name_H-M   'P 1'
#
loop_
_entity.id
_entity.type
_entity.pdbx_description
1 polymer ?
#
loop_
_entity_poly.entity_id
_entity_poly.type
_entity_poly.pdbx_seq_one_letter_code
_entity_poly.pdbx_strand_id
1 'polypeptide(L)'
;LHARLGGLVRERGLMLLAIVGNIVTSWSWFGTNMLGIGLHSYGFIDAAFYGLWGFIAFNCLIVLLGRLLLPASGAAALKAKKSLDAAGPAKAPVSSPA
;
A
#
# COMPACT_ATOMS: atom_id res chain seq x y z
N LEU A 1 -12.90 8.47 -5.22
CA LEU A 1 -14.32 8.05 -5.16
C LEU A 1 -14.95 7.92 -6.55
N HIS A 2 -14.86 8.95 -7.40
CA HIS A 2 -15.33 8.91 -8.80
C HIS A 2 -14.88 7.66 -9.58
N ALA A 3 -13.60 7.28 -9.49
CA ALA A 3 -13.10 6.08 -10.17
C ALA A 3 -13.77 4.77 -9.71
N ARG A 4 -14.23 4.68 -8.45
CA ARG A 4 -14.95 3.49 -7.95
C ARG A 4 -16.40 3.51 -8.39
N LEU A 5 -17.06 4.67 -8.29
CA LEU A 5 -18.45 4.83 -8.71
C LEU A 5 -18.61 4.65 -10.23
N GLY A 6 -17.63 5.09 -11.01
CA GLY A 6 -17.54 4.86 -12.46
C GLY A 6 -17.05 3.47 -12.87
N GLY A 7 -16.89 2.53 -11.94
CA GLY A 7 -16.51 1.14 -12.25
C GLY A 7 -15.06 0.92 -12.71
N LEU A 8 -14.20 1.95 -12.71
CA LEU A 8 -12.80 1.87 -13.15
C LEU A 8 -11.92 1.11 -12.14
N VAL A 9 -12.26 1.16 -10.86
CA VAL A 9 -11.53 0.48 -9.78
C VAL A 9 -12.45 -0.22 -8.79
N ARG A 10 -12.01 -1.40 -8.32
CA ARG A 10 -12.66 -2.18 -7.24
C ARG A 10 -12.02 -1.88 -5.87
N GLU A 11 -12.30 -2.67 -4.82
CA GLU A 11 -11.80 -2.38 -3.46
C GLU A 11 -10.29 -2.19 -3.41
N ARG A 12 -9.54 -3.13 -4.01
CA ARG A 12 -8.07 -3.06 -4.05
C ARG A 12 -7.58 -1.80 -4.77
N GLY A 13 -8.17 -1.48 -5.93
CA GLY A 13 -7.80 -0.29 -6.68
C GLY A 13 -8.12 1.00 -5.92
N LEU A 14 -9.23 1.03 -5.17
CA LEU A 14 -9.56 2.16 -4.29
C LEU A 14 -8.51 2.34 -3.19
N MET A 15 -8.08 1.26 -2.53
CA MET A 15 -7.05 1.32 -1.50
C MET A 15 -5.72 1.84 -2.05
N LEU A 16 -5.28 1.35 -3.22
CA LEU A 16 -4.06 1.84 -3.86
C LEU A 16 -4.18 3.32 -4.28
N LEU A 17 -5.34 3.74 -4.77
CA LEU A 17 -5.59 5.16 -5.08
C LEU A 17 -5.58 6.06 -3.85
N ALA A 18 -6.00 5.56 -2.68
CA ALA A 18 -5.90 6.32 -1.43
C ALA A 18 -4.43 6.60 -1.07
N ILE A 19 -3.54 5.62 -1.27
CA ILE A 19 -2.09 5.77 -1.06
C ILE A 19 -1.50 6.75 -2.06
N VAL A 20 -1.90 6.67 -3.34
CA VAL A 20 -1.52 7.69 -4.34
C VAL A 20 -2.00 9.09 -3.93
N GLY A 21 -3.17 9.18 -3.29
CA GLY A 21 -3.67 10.43 -2.70
C GLY A 21 -2.71 11.05 -1.68
N ASN A 22 -2.03 10.24 -0.86
CA ASN A 22 -1.02 10.75 0.07
C ASN A 22 0.16 11.42 -0.64
N ILE A 23 0.59 10.86 -1.78
CA ILE A 23 1.65 11.44 -2.63
C ILE A 23 1.20 12.82 -3.12
N VAL A 24 -0.02 12.93 -3.67
CA VAL A 24 -0.57 14.20 -4.18
C VAL A 24 -0.68 15.24 -3.07
N THR A 25 -1.22 14.86 -1.91
CA THR A 25 -1.38 15.77 -0.76
C THR A 25 -0.03 16.28 -0.24
N SER A 26 0.93 15.38 -0.02
CA SER A 26 2.25 15.75 0.48
C SER A 26 3.02 16.62 -0.53
N TRP A 27 2.95 16.33 -1.82
CA TRP A 27 3.54 17.18 -2.86
C TRP A 27 2.89 18.56 -2.92
N SER A 28 1.56 18.63 -2.85
CA SER A 28 0.80 19.88 -2.94
C SER A 28 1.16 20.85 -1.81
N TRP A 29 1.51 20.33 -0.64
CA TRP A 29 1.93 21.13 0.52
C TRP A 29 3.44 21.36 0.56
N PHE A 30 4.25 20.30 0.58
CA PHE A 30 5.69 20.42 0.78
C PHE A 30 6.46 20.67 -0.52
N GLY A 31 6.10 19.98 -1.60
CA GLY A 31 6.80 20.07 -2.89
C GLY A 31 6.66 21.45 -3.54
N THR A 32 5.46 22.03 -3.53
CA THR A 32 5.21 23.38 -4.06
C THR A 32 5.98 24.46 -3.28
N ASN A 33 6.08 24.33 -1.95
CA ASN A 33 6.85 25.23 -1.10
C ASN A 33 8.37 25.17 -1.37
N MET A 34 8.87 24.09 -1.98
CA MET A 34 10.28 23.95 -2.37
C MET A 34 10.59 24.49 -3.77
N LEU A 35 9.59 24.92 -4.54
CA LEU A 35 9.80 25.50 -5.88
C LEU A 35 10.45 26.89 -5.83
N GLY A 36 10.61 27.48 -4.63
CA GLY A 36 11.21 28.81 -4.45
C GLY A 36 10.31 29.97 -4.89
N ILE A 37 9.05 29.69 -5.22
CA ILE A 37 8.05 30.67 -5.66
C ILE A 37 6.91 30.67 -4.62
N GLY A 38 7.08 31.42 -3.53
CA GLY A 38 6.08 31.54 -2.46
C GLY A 38 6.59 32.25 -1.21
N LEU A 39 5.67 32.89 -0.46
CA LEU A 39 5.94 33.64 0.79
C LEU A 39 6.55 32.78 1.92
N HIS A 40 6.66 31.46 1.72
CA HIS A 40 7.09 30.44 2.68
C HIS A 40 8.45 29.81 2.31
N SER A 41 9.35 30.58 1.72
CA SER A 41 10.74 30.17 1.44
C SER A 41 11.61 30.14 2.71
N TYR A 42 11.13 29.52 3.79
CA TYR A 42 11.96 29.30 4.97
C TYR A 42 13.03 28.28 4.61
N GLY A 43 14.30 28.63 4.84
CA GLY A 43 15.51 27.92 4.42
C GLY A 43 15.73 26.49 4.97
N PHE A 44 14.67 25.75 5.24
CA PHE A 44 14.65 24.33 5.62
C PHE A 44 14.33 23.40 4.43
N ILE A 45 14.68 23.83 3.20
CA ILE A 45 14.39 23.08 1.97
C ILE A 45 15.07 21.70 1.99
N ASP A 46 16.32 21.61 2.46
CA ASP A 46 17.10 20.37 2.40
C ASP A 46 16.49 19.24 3.23
N ALA A 47 16.14 19.49 4.49
CA ALA A 47 15.60 18.46 5.38
C ALA A 47 14.22 17.96 4.92
N ALA A 48 13.35 18.88 4.47
CA ALA A 48 12.03 18.53 4.01
C ALA A 48 12.07 17.85 2.63
N PHE A 49 13.05 18.16 1.77
CA PHE A 49 13.18 17.59 0.43
C PHE A 49 13.47 16.08 0.48
N TYR A 50 14.47 15.66 1.25
CA TYR A 50 14.78 14.24 1.42
C TYR A 50 13.65 13.49 2.11
N GLY A 51 12.98 14.11 3.09
CA GLY A 51 11.81 13.55 3.74
C GLY A 51 10.64 13.32 2.78
N LEU A 52 10.33 14.30 1.93
CA LEU A 52 9.28 14.20 0.91
C LEU A 52 9.58 13.09 -0.10
N TRP A 53 10.80 13.06 -0.65
CA TRP A 53 11.20 12.01 -1.60
C TRP A 53 11.21 10.62 -0.97
N GLY A 54 11.69 10.48 0.27
CA GLY A 54 11.61 9.23 1.02
C GLY A 54 10.17 8.77 1.24
N PHE A 55 9.26 9.69 1.60
CA PHE A 55 7.84 9.41 1.75
C PHE A 55 7.20 8.98 0.41
N ILE A 56 7.50 9.69 -0.69
CA ILE A 56 7.00 9.33 -2.02
C ILE A 56 7.50 7.94 -2.42
N ALA A 57 8.79 7.66 -2.25
CA ALA A 57 9.39 6.36 -2.55
C ALA A 57 8.72 5.23 -1.74
N PHE A 58 8.48 5.45 -0.45
CA PHE A 58 7.79 4.49 0.40
C PHE A 58 6.34 4.21 -0.05
N ASN A 59 5.57 5.26 -0.38
CA ASN A 59 4.21 5.07 -0.90
C ASN A 59 4.22 4.36 -2.27
N CYS A 60 5.16 4.70 -3.16
CA CYS A 60 5.34 4.00 -4.45
C CYS A 60 5.68 2.52 -4.25
N LEU A 61 6.55 2.19 -3.29
CA LEU A 61 6.89 0.81 -2.95
C LEU A 61 5.65 0.04 -2.48
N ILE A 62 4.83 0.64 -1.59
CA ILE A 62 3.59 0.01 -1.14
C ILE A 62 2.63 -0.21 -2.31
N VAL A 63 2.49 0.76 -3.23
CA VAL A 63 1.65 0.60 -4.42
C VAL A 63 2.15 -0.53 -5.32
N LEU A 64 3.47 -0.63 -5.52
CA LEU A 64 4.10 -1.67 -6.34
C LEU A 64 3.90 -3.06 -5.71
N LEU A 65 4.19 -3.23 -4.42
CA LEU A 65 3.95 -4.47 -3.69
C LEU A 65 2.46 -4.82 -3.67
N GLY A 66 1.62 -3.81 -3.42
CA GLY A 66 0.17 -3.91 -3.46
C GLY A 66 -0.40 -4.21 -4.84
N ARG A 67 0.38 -4.11 -5.93
CA ARG A 67 0.02 -4.53 -7.31
C ARG A 67 0.62 -5.89 -7.68
N LEU A 68 1.89 -6.13 -7.34
CA LEU A 68 2.67 -7.28 -7.82
C LEU A 68 2.62 -8.48 -6.86
N LEU A 69 2.70 -8.24 -5.56
CA LEU A 69 2.90 -9.30 -4.57
C LEU A 69 1.56 -9.85 -4.05
N LEU A 70 0.50 -9.04 -4.03
CA LEU A 70 -0.82 -9.52 -3.66
C LEU A 70 -1.51 -10.13 -4.90
N PRO A 71 -1.88 -11.42 -4.89
CA PRO A 71 -2.74 -11.97 -5.92
C PRO A 71 -4.07 -11.19 -5.96
N ALA A 72 -4.70 -11.09 -7.14
CA ALA A 72 -6.03 -10.49 -7.29
C ALA A 72 -6.97 -11.17 -6.28
N SER A 73 -7.38 -10.41 -5.27
CA SER A 73 -7.50 -10.83 -3.87
C SER A 73 -8.69 -11.74 -3.54
N GLY A 74 -9.35 -12.30 -4.55
CA GLY A 74 -10.37 -13.33 -4.37
C GLY A 74 -9.80 -14.75 -4.50
N ALA A 75 -9.10 -15.04 -5.60
CA ALA A 75 -8.85 -16.43 -6.00
C ALA A 75 -7.74 -17.11 -5.17
N ALA A 76 -6.63 -16.43 -4.91
CA ALA A 76 -5.51 -17.02 -4.19
C ALA A 76 -5.73 -17.08 -2.67
N ALA A 77 -6.44 -16.10 -2.10
CA ALA A 77 -6.86 -16.14 -0.70
C ALA A 77 -7.88 -17.28 -0.47
N LEU A 78 -8.82 -17.48 -1.40
CA LEU A 78 -9.68 -18.68 -1.38
C LEU A 78 -8.89 -19.96 -1.54
N LYS A 79 -7.87 -19.99 -2.42
CA LYS A 79 -7.05 -21.18 -2.66
C LYS A 79 -6.21 -21.54 -1.43
N ALA A 80 -5.64 -20.54 -0.74
CA ALA A 80 -4.92 -20.71 0.51
C ALA A 80 -5.83 -21.17 1.66
N LYS A 81 -7.02 -20.56 1.79
CA LYS A 81 -8.03 -21.01 2.75
C LYS A 81 -8.46 -22.45 2.45
N LYS A 82 -8.75 -22.76 1.18
CA LYS A 82 -9.12 -24.10 0.73
C LYS A 82 -8.02 -25.14 0.98
N SER A 83 -6.74 -24.76 0.82
CA SER A 83 -5.63 -25.66 1.14
C SER A 83 -5.46 -25.89 2.63
N LEU A 84 -5.72 -24.88 3.47
CA LEU A 84 -5.72 -25.01 4.93
C LEU A 84 -6.88 -25.88 5.41
N ASP A 85 -8.07 -25.66 4.87
CA ASP A 85 -9.27 -26.46 5.16
C ASP A 85 -9.10 -27.91 4.68
N ALA A 86 -8.38 -28.14 3.56
CA ALA A 86 -8.10 -29.47 3.01
C ALA A 86 -6.97 -30.22 3.73
N ALA A 87 -6.03 -29.51 4.38
CA ALA A 87 -4.92 -30.15 5.10
C ALA A 87 -5.39 -30.92 6.34
N GLY A 88 -6.58 -30.59 6.87
CA GLY A 88 -7.11 -31.18 8.10
C GLY A 88 -6.22 -30.91 9.32
N PRO A 89 -6.73 -31.09 10.55
CA PRO A 89 -5.87 -31.00 11.72
C PRO A 89 -4.83 -32.13 11.67
N ALA A 90 -3.55 -31.78 11.74
CA ALA A 90 -2.47 -32.74 11.85
C ALA A 90 -2.74 -33.64 13.06
N LYS A 91 -3.00 -34.94 12.83
CA LYS A 91 -3.14 -35.92 13.92
C LYS A 91 -1.85 -35.90 14.72
N ALA A 92 -1.95 -35.48 15.99
CA ALA A 92 -0.83 -35.56 16.92
C ALA A 92 -0.36 -37.02 17.04
N PRO A 93 0.95 -37.30 17.04
CA PRO A 93 1.45 -38.65 17.25
C PRO A 93 1.04 -39.09 18.65
N VAL A 94 0.20 -40.11 18.73
CA VAL A 94 -0.23 -40.70 19.99
C VAL A 94 0.98 -41.44 20.56
N SER A 95 1.65 -40.85 21.56
CA SER A 95 2.71 -41.54 22.28
C SER A 95 2.08 -42.70 23.08
N SER A 96 2.43 -43.93 22.73
CA SER A 96 2.01 -45.13 23.46
C SER A 96 2.61 -45.09 24.87
N PRO A 97 1.81 -45.28 25.94
CA PRO A 97 2.37 -45.50 27.27
C PRO A 97 3.05 -46.88 27.32
N ALA A 98 4.19 -46.90 28.02
CA ALA A 98 5.03 -48.06 28.30
C ALA A 98 4.41 -49.00 29.34
#